data_AF-A0A6M0B4G4-F1
#
_entry.id   AF-A0A6M0B4G4-F1
#
_cell.length_a   1.000
_cell.length_b   1.000
_cell.length_c   1.000
_cell.angle_alpha   90.00
_cell.angle_beta   90.00
_cell.angle_gamma   90.00
#
_symmetry.space_group_name_H-M   'P 1'
#
loop_
_entity.id
_entity.type
_entity.pdbx_description
1 polymer ?
#
loop_
_entity_poly.entity_id
_entity_poly.type
_entity_poly.pdbx_seq_one_letter_code
_entity_poly.pdbx_strand_id
1 'polypeptide(L)'
;MTNEQLKPVNNEQFNQELEELIKSVESANTTNFSKLSEIADLNLSEDLARVDLSGVNLENVNLRNADLRGTIFRNANLSGADLRNANLTGADFSNAILDNAKFGNNLGLTEDIISALKAQGAIFFDDYKEFLLPIEKLHNVEALWKQGIKKTLLMIEELSDRDVEWMIATGSKKEIIADTTLIEEGKEIDALYIVLDGQFTVSVEGRDIAELSGGEVVGEMSFLTRSLPAATVTAVNDSVVWSICRQQLQEKLQQNTDFASRFYKAISLILTDRLLGQSYQNQASKIQSLPNYYGSNKNINDPAYWNRYAAQQKLDSLIKGCSASA
;
A
#
# COMPACT_ATOMS: atom_id res chain seq x y z
N MET A 1 0.29 -30.19 -22.64
CA MET A 1 1.64 -29.60 -22.60
C MET A 1 2.02 -29.23 -24.02
N THR A 2 1.72 -28.01 -24.43
CA THR A 2 2.22 -27.45 -25.70
C THR A 2 3.34 -26.50 -25.32
N ASN A 3 4.56 -26.94 -25.65
CA ASN A 3 5.80 -26.22 -25.48
C ASN A 3 5.73 -24.98 -26.39
N GLU A 4 5.38 -23.81 -25.85
CA GLU A 4 5.55 -22.55 -26.57
C GLU A 4 7.06 -22.35 -26.78
N GLN A 5 7.49 -22.58 -28.01
CA GLN A 5 8.82 -22.22 -28.47
C GLN A 5 8.97 -20.71 -28.30
N LEU A 6 9.82 -20.30 -27.35
CA LEU A 6 10.39 -18.96 -27.30
C LEU A 6 10.87 -18.59 -28.70
N LYS A 7 10.22 -17.59 -29.32
CA LYS A 7 10.67 -17.03 -30.59
C LYS A 7 12.13 -16.59 -30.40
N PRO A 8 13.05 -16.94 -31.31
CA PRO A 8 14.42 -16.46 -31.22
C PRO A 8 14.39 -14.93 -31.28
N VAL A 9 14.97 -14.30 -30.26
CA VAL A 9 15.20 -12.85 -30.25
C VAL A 9 15.99 -12.51 -31.52
N ASN A 10 15.47 -11.57 -32.31
CA ASN A 10 16.18 -11.08 -33.48
C ASN A 10 17.38 -10.25 -33.00
N ASN A 11 18.52 -10.91 -32.83
CA ASN A 11 19.72 -10.31 -32.25
C ASN A 11 20.17 -9.03 -32.98
N GLU A 12 19.88 -8.88 -34.28
CA GLU A 12 20.21 -7.64 -34.99
C GLU A 12 19.38 -6.44 -34.53
N GLN A 13 18.08 -6.62 -34.30
CA GLN A 13 17.21 -5.54 -33.83
C GLN A 13 17.54 -5.15 -32.39
N PHE A 14 17.74 -6.14 -31.51
CA PHE A 14 18.16 -5.90 -30.14
C PHE A 14 19.51 -5.16 -30.08
N ASN A 15 20.48 -5.57 -30.91
CA ASN A 15 21.77 -4.90 -30.98
C ASN A 15 21.64 -3.46 -31.51
N GLN A 16 20.74 -3.21 -32.47
CA GLN A 16 20.48 -1.85 -32.95
C GLN A 16 19.86 -0.95 -31.86
N GLU A 17 18.85 -1.45 -31.15
CA GLU A 17 18.21 -0.74 -30.03
C GLU A 17 19.23 -0.45 -28.90
N LEU A 18 20.12 -1.40 -28.60
CA LEU A 18 21.19 -1.23 -27.62
C LEU A 18 22.20 -0.16 -28.05
N GLU A 19 22.63 -0.15 -29.31
CA GLU A 19 23.56 0.85 -29.85
C GLU A 19 22.94 2.26 -29.83
N GLU A 20 21.65 2.39 -30.17
CA GLU A 20 20.94 3.67 -30.08
C GLU A 20 20.83 4.18 -28.63
N LEU A 21 20.58 3.27 -27.68
CA LEU A 21 20.55 3.61 -26.27
C LEU A 21 21.92 4.06 -25.76
N ILE A 22 22.99 3.30 -26.06
CA ILE A 22 24.37 3.65 -25.68
C ILE A 22 24.71 5.04 -26.19
N LYS A 23 24.43 5.31 -27.47
CA LYS A 23 24.68 6.61 -28.08
C LYS A 23 23.89 7.73 -27.40
N SER A 24 22.63 7.47 -27.03
CA SER A 24 21.79 8.44 -26.33
C SER A 24 22.36 8.78 -24.95
N VAL A 25 22.78 7.77 -24.19
CA VAL A 25 23.44 7.92 -22.89
C VAL A 25 24.77 8.68 -23.00
N GLU A 26 25.63 8.33 -23.96
CA GLU A 26 26.90 9.00 -24.20
C GLU A 26 26.73 10.48 -24.58
N SER A 27 25.70 10.77 -25.39
CA SER A 27 25.42 12.14 -25.84
C SER A 27 24.79 13.04 -24.76
N ALA A 28 24.27 12.45 -23.67
CA ALA A 28 23.52 13.15 -22.63
C ALA A 28 24.37 14.14 -21.80
N ASN A 29 25.71 14.01 -21.85
CA ASN A 29 26.67 14.88 -21.17
C ASN A 29 26.29 15.19 -19.70
N THR A 30 25.84 14.16 -18.98
CA THR A 30 25.41 14.25 -17.59
C THR A 30 25.92 13.05 -16.82
N THR A 31 26.27 13.28 -15.56
CA THR A 31 26.58 12.22 -14.59
C THR A 31 25.45 12.01 -13.59
N ASN A 32 24.35 12.77 -13.73
CA ASN A 32 23.17 12.63 -12.88
C ASN A 32 22.42 11.33 -13.23
N PHE A 33 22.42 10.39 -12.28
CA PHE A 33 21.81 9.08 -12.45
C PHE A 33 20.33 9.13 -12.83
N SER A 34 19.53 10.00 -12.21
CA SER A 34 18.10 10.12 -12.52
C SER A 34 17.84 10.48 -13.98
N LYS A 35 18.65 11.38 -14.55
CA LYS A 35 18.55 11.72 -15.98
C LYS A 35 18.98 10.56 -16.87
N LEU A 36 20.03 9.84 -16.47
CA LEU A 36 20.49 8.68 -17.22
C LEU A 36 19.47 7.54 -17.18
N SER A 37 18.77 7.34 -16.07
CA SER A 37 17.68 6.36 -15.98
C SER A 37 16.48 6.75 -16.83
N GLU A 38 16.15 8.03 -16.93
CA GLU A 38 15.09 8.50 -17.84
C GLU A 38 15.44 8.24 -19.30
N ILE A 39 16.70 8.50 -19.70
CA ILE A 39 17.17 8.24 -21.07
C ILE A 39 17.18 6.73 -21.37
N ALA A 40 17.52 5.92 -20.36
CA ALA A 40 17.55 4.47 -20.47
C ALA A 40 16.20 3.80 -20.24
N ASP A 41 15.12 4.58 -20.07
CA ASP A 41 13.76 4.10 -19.80
C ASP A 41 13.71 3.10 -18.63
N LEU A 42 14.53 3.34 -17.60
CA LEU A 42 14.62 2.49 -16.42
C LEU A 42 13.54 2.87 -15.40
N ASN A 43 12.77 1.88 -14.97
CA ASN A 43 11.93 1.96 -13.80
C ASN A 43 12.78 1.70 -12.55
N LEU A 44 13.23 2.79 -11.91
CA LEU A 44 14.06 2.72 -10.70
C LEU A 44 13.44 1.94 -9.53
N SER A 45 12.13 1.69 -9.54
CA SER A 45 11.50 0.85 -8.52
C SER A 45 11.53 -0.66 -8.80
N GLU A 46 11.81 -1.10 -10.03
CA GLU A 46 11.72 -2.51 -10.42
C GLU A 46 13.03 -3.03 -11.04
N ASP A 47 13.74 -2.20 -11.79
CA ASP A 47 14.83 -2.64 -12.67
C ASP A 47 16.19 -2.76 -11.97
N LEU A 48 16.28 -2.41 -10.69
CA LEU A 48 17.55 -2.32 -9.96
C LEU A 48 17.90 -3.59 -9.16
N ALA A 49 17.00 -4.56 -9.06
CA ALA A 49 17.27 -5.78 -8.33
C ALA A 49 18.48 -6.54 -8.92
N ARG A 50 19.47 -6.84 -8.07
CA ARG A 50 20.71 -7.56 -8.40
C ARG A 50 21.63 -6.82 -9.38
N VAL A 51 21.42 -5.54 -9.59
CA VAL A 51 22.28 -4.71 -10.43
C VAL A 51 23.57 -4.35 -9.69
N ASP A 52 24.67 -4.26 -10.42
CA ASP A 52 25.92 -3.71 -9.90
C ASP A 52 25.95 -2.19 -10.11
N LEU A 53 25.79 -1.46 -9.01
CA LEU A 53 25.87 0.00 -8.95
C LEU A 53 27.14 0.46 -8.22
N SER A 54 28.18 -0.37 -8.21
CA SER A 54 29.44 -0.04 -7.55
C SER A 54 30.07 1.23 -8.12
N GLY A 55 30.44 2.17 -7.25
CA GLY A 55 31.07 3.44 -7.65
C GLY A 55 30.13 4.45 -8.32
N VAL A 56 28.84 4.14 -8.49
CA VAL A 56 27.87 5.04 -9.13
C VAL A 56 27.54 6.22 -8.22
N ASN A 57 27.35 7.40 -8.81
CA ASN A 57 26.84 8.57 -8.09
C ASN A 57 25.30 8.56 -8.05
N LEU A 58 24.74 8.21 -6.89
CA LEU A 58 23.31 8.16 -6.58
C LEU A 58 22.90 9.28 -5.61
N GLU A 59 23.68 10.36 -5.53
CA GLU A 59 23.41 11.48 -4.63
C GLU A 59 22.01 12.06 -4.87
N ASN A 60 21.23 12.19 -3.78
CA ASN A 60 19.86 12.71 -3.77
C ASN A 60 18.85 11.95 -4.67
N VAL A 61 19.17 10.73 -5.12
CA VAL A 61 18.23 9.92 -5.92
C VAL A 61 17.08 9.41 -5.05
N ASN A 62 15.87 9.43 -5.60
CA ASN A 62 14.69 8.85 -4.95
C ASN A 62 14.56 7.36 -5.31
N LEU A 63 14.86 6.49 -4.35
CA LEU A 63 14.74 5.04 -4.44
C LEU A 63 13.64 4.51 -3.50
N ARG A 64 12.66 5.35 -3.13
CA ARG A 64 11.58 4.94 -2.23
C ARG A 64 10.78 3.79 -2.82
N ASN A 65 10.52 2.77 -2.01
CA ASN A 65 9.80 1.55 -2.40
C ASN A 65 10.47 0.74 -3.53
N ALA A 66 11.76 0.97 -3.83
CA ALA A 66 12.43 0.23 -4.89
C ALA A 66 12.73 -1.23 -4.49
N ASP A 67 12.66 -2.15 -5.45
CA ASP A 67 13.24 -3.48 -5.34
C ASP A 67 14.74 -3.41 -5.60
N LEU A 68 15.50 -3.47 -4.51
CA LEU A 68 16.96 -3.39 -4.50
C LEU A 68 17.58 -4.69 -3.99
N ARG A 69 16.86 -5.81 -4.06
CA ARG A 69 17.34 -7.12 -3.58
C ARG A 69 18.64 -7.51 -4.28
N GLY A 70 19.68 -7.78 -3.51
CA GLY A 70 20.98 -8.21 -4.04
C GLY A 70 21.75 -7.13 -4.81
N THR A 71 21.31 -5.87 -4.79
CA THR A 71 22.00 -4.77 -5.47
C THR A 71 23.35 -4.50 -4.82
N ILE A 72 24.37 -4.23 -5.62
CA ILE A 72 25.73 -3.98 -5.13
C ILE A 72 25.99 -2.47 -5.17
N PHE A 73 26.08 -1.83 -4.02
CA PHE A 73 26.35 -0.39 -3.86
C PHE A 73 27.80 -0.11 -3.42
N ARG A 74 28.74 -1.01 -3.71
CA ARG A 74 30.11 -0.88 -3.21
C ARG A 74 30.77 0.40 -3.69
N ASN A 75 31.28 1.22 -2.78
CA ASN A 75 31.87 2.52 -3.10
C ASN A 75 30.92 3.50 -3.83
N ALA A 76 29.61 3.23 -3.88
CA ALA A 76 28.64 4.14 -4.47
C ALA A 76 28.45 5.38 -3.58
N ASN A 77 28.14 6.52 -4.19
CA ASN A 77 27.73 7.71 -3.45
C ASN A 77 26.21 7.75 -3.31
N LEU A 78 25.68 7.48 -2.12
CA LEU A 78 24.26 7.51 -1.78
C LEU A 78 23.90 8.73 -0.91
N SER A 79 24.77 9.74 -0.82
CA SER A 79 24.53 10.91 0.02
C SER A 79 23.17 11.55 -0.27
N GLY A 80 22.34 11.73 0.76
CA GLY A 80 20.99 12.29 0.65
C GLY A 80 19.96 11.46 -0.12
N ALA A 81 20.32 10.28 -0.65
CA ALA A 81 19.40 9.41 -1.37
C ALA A 81 18.26 8.93 -0.47
N ASP A 82 17.08 8.72 -1.03
CA ASP A 82 15.90 8.29 -0.28
C ASP A 82 15.58 6.82 -0.56
N LEU A 83 15.98 5.93 0.35
CA LEU A 83 15.76 4.49 0.25
C LEU A 83 14.60 4.00 1.12
N ARG A 84 13.78 4.89 1.70
CA ARG A 84 12.69 4.48 2.60
C ARG A 84 11.71 3.51 1.91
N ASN A 85 11.25 2.50 2.64
CA ASN A 85 10.39 1.40 2.19
C ASN A 85 11.00 0.48 1.10
N ALA A 86 12.26 0.64 0.72
CA ALA A 86 12.89 -0.22 -0.28
C ALA A 86 13.17 -1.63 0.26
N ASN A 87 13.15 -2.62 -0.64
CA ASN A 87 13.58 -3.98 -0.33
C ASN A 87 15.09 -4.12 -0.53
N LEU A 88 15.84 -4.18 0.57
CA LEU A 88 17.31 -4.22 0.59
C LEU A 88 17.85 -5.61 0.92
N THR A 89 17.04 -6.67 0.76
CA THR A 89 17.46 -8.03 1.09
C THR A 89 18.69 -8.42 0.29
N GLY A 90 19.81 -8.65 0.99
CA GLY A 90 21.08 -9.02 0.38
C GLY A 90 21.79 -7.88 -0.37
N ALA A 91 21.36 -6.64 -0.22
CA ALA A 91 22.08 -5.49 -0.78
C ALA A 91 23.43 -5.28 -0.08
N ASP A 92 24.46 -4.90 -0.84
CA ASP A 92 25.81 -4.70 -0.33
C ASP A 92 26.19 -3.22 -0.32
N PHE A 93 26.30 -2.64 0.87
CA PHE A 93 26.67 -1.23 1.08
C PHE A 93 28.15 -1.03 1.43
N SER A 94 29.02 -2.01 1.20
CA SER A 94 30.42 -1.94 1.63
C SER A 94 31.13 -0.71 1.04
N ASN A 95 31.67 0.15 1.90
CA ASN A 95 32.33 1.41 1.54
C ASN A 95 31.45 2.42 0.79
N ALA A 96 30.13 2.28 0.81
CA ALA A 96 29.24 3.29 0.25
C ALA A 96 29.33 4.60 1.05
N ILE A 97 29.18 5.75 0.39
CA ILE A 97 29.05 7.05 1.06
C ILE A 97 27.58 7.24 1.38
N LEU A 98 27.23 7.34 2.67
CA LEU A 98 25.83 7.31 3.15
C LEU A 98 25.43 8.58 3.90
N ASP A 99 26.20 9.66 3.78
CA ASP A 99 25.93 10.91 4.47
C ASP A 99 24.51 11.41 4.18
N ASN A 100 23.66 11.47 5.22
CA ASN A 100 22.25 11.85 5.13
C ASN A 100 21.37 10.96 4.23
N ALA A 101 21.85 9.78 3.82
CA ALA A 101 21.02 8.80 3.13
C ALA A 101 19.86 8.36 4.02
N LYS A 102 18.66 8.31 3.47
CA LYS A 102 17.41 8.16 4.23
C LYS A 102 16.91 6.73 4.18
N PHE A 103 16.85 6.07 5.33
CA PHE A 103 16.34 4.71 5.52
C PHE A 103 15.12 4.73 6.45
N GLY A 104 14.25 3.74 6.36
CA GLY A 104 13.00 3.62 7.14
C GLY A 104 12.11 2.55 6.55
N ASN A 105 11.49 1.71 7.38
CA ASN A 105 10.65 0.57 6.94
C ASN A 105 11.28 -0.32 5.86
N ASN A 106 12.59 -0.52 5.88
CA ASN A 106 13.31 -1.31 4.88
C ASN A 106 13.23 -2.81 5.15
N LEU A 107 13.03 -3.62 4.10
CA LEU A 107 13.14 -5.09 4.20
C LEU A 107 14.59 -5.54 4.07
N GLY A 108 14.98 -6.58 4.80
CA GLY A 108 16.26 -7.27 4.61
C GLY A 108 17.48 -6.65 5.30
N LEU A 109 17.28 -5.62 6.14
CA LEU A 109 18.31 -5.08 7.02
C LEU A 109 18.22 -5.74 8.40
N THR A 110 19.38 -6.08 8.97
CA THR A 110 19.51 -6.55 10.37
C THR A 110 19.95 -5.39 11.27
N GLU A 111 19.75 -5.52 12.58
CA GLU A 111 20.18 -4.49 13.57
C GLU A 111 21.68 -4.14 13.47
N ASP A 112 22.53 -5.13 13.19
CA ASP A 112 23.97 -4.92 13.00
C ASP A 112 24.25 -4.06 11.77
N ILE A 113 23.56 -4.35 10.66
CA ILE A 113 23.67 -3.56 9.42
C ILE A 113 23.15 -2.15 9.66
N ILE A 114 21.99 -2.00 10.29
CA ILE A 114 21.39 -0.68 10.61
C ILE A 114 22.38 0.16 11.43
N SER A 115 22.98 -0.43 12.47
CA SER A 115 23.96 0.24 13.32
C SER A 115 25.20 0.68 12.52
N ALA A 116 25.68 -0.17 11.61
CA ALA A 116 26.80 0.14 10.73
C ALA A 116 26.47 1.25 9.72
N LEU A 117 25.25 1.26 9.16
CA LEU A 117 24.80 2.31 8.24
C LEU A 117 24.64 3.65 8.96
N LYS A 118 24.05 3.66 10.17
CA LYS A 118 23.95 4.85 11.03
C LYS A 118 25.33 5.43 11.35
N ALA A 119 26.30 4.57 11.65
CA ALA A 119 27.68 5.01 11.92
C ALA A 119 28.36 5.66 10.70
N GLN A 120 27.86 5.40 9.49
CA GLN A 120 28.32 5.99 8.22
C GLN A 120 27.54 7.26 7.83
N GLY A 121 26.75 7.83 8.74
CA GLY A 121 26.01 9.07 8.49
C GLY A 121 24.61 8.88 7.89
N ALA A 122 24.15 7.64 7.74
CA ALA A 122 22.78 7.37 7.30
C ALA A 122 21.76 7.83 8.35
N ILE A 123 20.71 8.48 7.89
CA ILE A 123 19.56 8.87 8.72
C ILE A 123 18.54 7.75 8.60
N PHE A 124 18.28 7.10 9.73
CA PHE A 124 17.13 6.22 9.84
C PHE A 124 15.98 7.01 10.41
N PHE A 125 14.99 7.17 9.55
CA PHE A 125 13.65 7.51 9.95
C PHE A 125 13.12 6.23 10.59
N ASP A 126 13.31 6.09 11.91
CA ASP A 126 12.27 5.43 12.69
C ASP A 126 11.03 6.25 12.35
N ASP A 127 10.08 5.71 11.59
CA ASP A 127 9.08 6.43 10.78
C ASP A 127 8.15 7.40 11.54
N TYR A 128 8.49 7.77 12.77
CA TYR A 128 7.58 8.20 13.79
C TYR A 128 8.11 9.23 14.80
N LYS A 129 9.40 9.61 14.81
CA LYS A 129 9.88 10.69 15.69
C LYS A 129 9.92 12.07 15.03
N GLU A 130 10.09 12.17 13.72
CA GLU A 130 10.21 13.46 13.04
C GLU A 130 8.85 14.10 12.66
N PHE A 131 7.75 13.35 12.76
CA PHE A 131 6.37 13.84 12.60
C PHE A 131 5.65 14.10 13.93
N LEU A 132 6.38 14.46 14.99
CA LEU A 132 5.81 14.99 16.22
C LEU A 132 5.16 16.37 15.95
N LEU A 133 3.96 16.38 15.37
CA LEU A 133 3.02 17.44 15.69
C LEU A 133 2.76 17.38 17.20
N PRO A 134 2.69 18.52 17.91
CA PRO A 134 2.46 18.54 19.35
C PRO A 134 1.27 17.66 19.70
N ILE A 135 1.47 16.73 20.63
CA ILE A 135 0.50 15.72 21.09
C ILE A 135 -0.86 16.36 21.47
N GLU A 136 -0.86 17.66 21.81
CA GLU A 136 -2.02 18.47 22.12
C GLU A 136 -3.01 18.69 20.94
N LYS A 137 -2.58 18.49 19.69
CA LYS A 137 -3.47 18.55 18.51
C LYS A 137 -4.08 17.20 18.11
N LEU A 138 -3.68 16.09 18.74
CA LEU A 138 -4.18 14.73 18.47
C LEU A 138 -5.49 14.38 19.24
N HIS A 139 -6.19 15.38 19.79
CA HIS A 139 -7.46 15.19 20.49
C HIS A 139 -8.58 14.57 19.62
N ASN A 140 -8.43 14.52 18.29
CA ASN A 140 -9.45 13.99 17.40
C ASN A 140 -9.26 12.51 17.03
N VAL A 141 -8.15 11.89 17.45
CA VAL A 141 -7.89 10.47 17.17
C VAL A 141 -8.96 9.64 17.87
N GLU A 142 -9.18 9.81 19.18
CA GLU A 142 -10.23 9.11 19.96
C GLU A 142 -11.67 9.29 19.43
N ALA A 143 -11.96 10.38 18.72
CA ALA A 143 -13.29 10.63 18.15
C ALA A 143 -13.56 9.74 16.92
N LEU A 144 -12.54 9.49 16.09
CA LEU A 144 -12.64 8.60 14.92
C LEU A 144 -12.63 7.12 15.31
N TRP A 145 -11.95 6.75 16.40
CA TRP A 145 -12.00 5.39 16.95
C TRP A 145 -13.39 4.98 17.46
N LYS A 146 -14.26 5.94 17.77
CA LYS A 146 -15.66 5.68 18.15
C LYS A 146 -16.58 5.38 16.95
N GLN A 147 -16.12 5.55 15.70
CA GLN A 147 -16.96 5.46 14.49
C GLN A 147 -16.76 4.19 13.64
N GLY A 148 -16.14 3.13 14.16
CA GLY A 148 -16.10 1.83 13.46
C GLY A 148 -14.97 1.65 12.44
N ILE A 149 -14.15 2.68 12.18
CA ILE A 149 -13.17 2.74 11.08
C ILE A 149 -11.98 1.74 11.21
N LYS A 150 -11.97 0.91 12.24
CA LYS A 150 -10.94 -0.08 12.55
C LYS A 150 -10.64 -1.05 11.39
N LYS A 151 -11.65 -1.40 10.58
CA LYS A 151 -11.55 -2.42 9.52
C LYS A 151 -10.91 -1.89 8.23
N THR A 152 -11.20 -0.66 7.83
CA THR A 152 -10.53 -0.02 6.67
C THR A 152 -9.07 0.29 6.99
N LEU A 153 -8.75 0.55 8.26
CA LEU A 153 -7.36 0.73 8.70
C LEU A 153 -6.50 -0.50 8.40
N LEU A 154 -7.04 -1.71 8.54
CA LEU A 154 -6.37 -2.97 8.18
C LEU A 154 -6.02 -3.04 6.69
N MET A 155 -6.93 -2.54 5.84
CA MET A 155 -6.71 -2.49 4.41
C MET A 155 -5.59 -1.51 4.07
N ILE A 156 -5.65 -0.32 4.65
CA ILE A 156 -4.77 0.79 4.32
C ILE A 156 -3.35 0.60 4.88
N GLU A 157 -3.19 -0.14 5.99
CA GLU A 157 -1.87 -0.52 6.53
C GLU A 157 -1.06 -1.32 5.51
N GLU A 158 -1.73 -2.23 4.79
CA GLU A 158 -1.07 -3.10 3.82
C GLU A 158 -0.76 -2.41 2.50
N LEU A 159 -1.43 -1.30 2.19
CA LEU A 159 -1.26 -0.58 0.94
C LEU A 159 -0.11 0.43 1.02
N SER A 160 0.66 0.58 -0.07
CA SER A 160 1.70 1.61 -0.15
C SER A 160 1.08 3.01 -0.34
N ASP A 161 1.87 4.06 -0.13
CA ASP A 161 1.43 5.45 -0.37
C ASP A 161 0.91 5.63 -1.80
N ARG A 162 1.59 5.04 -2.79
CA ARG A 162 1.20 5.10 -4.21
C ARG A 162 -0.12 4.37 -4.49
N ASP A 163 -0.37 3.28 -3.79
CA ASP A 163 -1.62 2.52 -3.92
C ASP A 163 -2.80 3.37 -3.42
N VAL A 164 -2.61 4.08 -2.30
CA VAL A 164 -3.61 4.99 -1.74
C VAL A 164 -3.80 6.21 -2.64
N GLU A 165 -2.73 6.83 -3.14
CA GLU A 165 -2.80 7.92 -4.12
C GLU A 165 -3.57 7.50 -5.38
N TRP A 166 -3.31 6.30 -5.89
CA TRP A 166 -4.05 5.74 -7.02
C TRP A 166 -5.53 5.52 -6.68
N MET A 167 -5.86 5.00 -5.50
CA MET A 167 -7.25 4.82 -5.04
C MET A 167 -7.98 6.16 -4.90
N ILE A 168 -7.29 7.23 -4.49
CA ILE A 168 -7.83 8.59 -4.43
C ILE A 168 -8.08 9.14 -5.83
N ALA A 169 -7.13 8.93 -6.75
CA ALA A 169 -7.21 9.44 -8.11
C ALA A 169 -8.27 8.73 -8.97
N THR A 170 -8.56 7.45 -8.67
CA THR A 170 -9.48 6.62 -9.48
C THR A 170 -10.84 6.40 -8.85
N GLY A 171 -10.93 6.43 -7.53
CA GLY A 171 -12.20 6.28 -6.83
C GLY A 171 -13.03 7.57 -6.83
N SER A 172 -14.27 7.44 -6.39
CA SER A 172 -15.18 8.57 -6.24
C SER A 172 -16.01 8.45 -4.97
N LYS A 173 -16.19 9.58 -4.29
CA LYS A 173 -17.12 9.70 -3.16
C LYS A 173 -18.55 9.68 -3.69
N LYS A 174 -19.40 8.85 -3.09
CA LYS A 174 -20.83 8.78 -3.37
C LYS A 174 -21.61 9.00 -2.07
N GLU A 175 -22.58 9.89 -2.15
CA GLU A 175 -23.58 10.07 -1.10
C GLU A 175 -24.74 9.12 -1.38
N ILE A 176 -25.14 8.37 -0.36
CA ILE A 176 -26.17 7.34 -0.43
C ILE A 176 -27.28 7.77 0.51
N ILE A 177 -28.45 8.10 -0.04
CA ILE A 177 -29.61 8.47 0.78
C ILE A 177 -30.15 7.23 1.51
N ALA A 178 -30.76 7.45 2.67
CA ALA A 178 -31.44 6.39 3.42
C ALA A 178 -32.37 5.53 2.53
N ASP A 179 -32.49 4.25 2.84
CA ASP A 179 -33.26 3.22 2.13
C ASP A 179 -32.77 2.90 0.69
N THR A 180 -31.64 3.47 0.26
CA THR A 180 -31.03 3.12 -1.03
C THR A 180 -30.31 1.78 -0.94
N THR A 181 -30.64 0.86 -1.85
CA THR A 181 -29.88 -0.37 -2.05
C THR A 181 -28.57 -0.09 -2.77
N LEU A 182 -27.45 -0.31 -2.07
CA LEU A 182 -26.10 -0.16 -2.61
C LEU A 182 -25.67 -1.41 -3.41
N ILE A 183 -26.02 -2.59 -2.92
CA ILE A 183 -25.76 -3.89 -3.57
C ILE A 183 -27.03 -4.71 -3.51
N GLU A 184 -27.44 -5.31 -4.62
CA GLU A 184 -28.63 -6.15 -4.68
C GLU A 184 -28.25 -7.63 -4.86
N GLU A 185 -28.87 -8.50 -4.06
CA GLU A 185 -28.67 -9.94 -4.13
C GLU A 185 -28.93 -10.46 -5.55
N GLY A 186 -27.99 -11.26 -6.08
CA GLY A 186 -28.11 -11.84 -7.41
C GLY A 186 -27.92 -10.87 -8.59
N LYS A 187 -27.58 -9.59 -8.36
CA LYS A 187 -27.27 -8.63 -9.43
C LYS A 187 -25.79 -8.29 -9.51
N GLU A 188 -25.31 -8.00 -10.71
CA GLU A 188 -23.91 -7.62 -10.89
C GLU A 188 -23.56 -6.33 -10.14
N ILE A 189 -22.36 -6.29 -9.58
CA ILE A 189 -21.78 -5.08 -8.99
C ILE A 189 -20.67 -4.54 -9.89
N ASP A 190 -20.62 -3.22 -9.98
CA ASP A 190 -19.72 -2.43 -10.84
C ASP A 190 -18.55 -1.80 -10.08
N ALA A 191 -18.59 -1.83 -8.75
CA ALA A 191 -17.57 -1.23 -7.89
C ALA A 191 -17.37 -1.98 -6.58
N LEU A 192 -16.18 -1.77 -6.00
CA LEU A 192 -15.89 -2.05 -4.60
C LEU A 192 -16.20 -0.79 -3.79
N TYR A 193 -16.82 -0.96 -2.63
CA TYR A 193 -17.23 0.16 -1.77
C TYR A 193 -16.51 0.13 -0.43
N ILE A 194 -16.06 1.29 0.03
CA ILE A 194 -15.56 1.51 1.39
C ILE A 194 -16.55 2.46 2.06
N VAL A 195 -17.18 2.02 3.16
CA VAL A 195 -18.09 2.86 3.93
C VAL A 195 -17.27 3.89 4.70
N LEU A 196 -17.42 5.17 4.35
CA LEU A 196 -16.72 6.27 5.02
C LEU A 196 -17.52 6.77 6.22
N ASP A 197 -18.85 6.83 6.08
CA ASP A 197 -19.77 7.24 7.13
C ASP A 197 -21.17 6.63 6.89
N GLY A 198 -21.96 6.51 7.96
CA GLY A 198 -23.31 5.96 7.92
C GLY A 198 -23.41 4.46 8.25
N GLN A 199 -24.62 3.92 8.11
CA GLN A 199 -24.95 2.53 8.47
C GLN A 199 -25.70 1.84 7.34
N PHE A 200 -25.44 0.54 7.16
CA PHE A 200 -26.10 -0.30 6.18
C PHE A 200 -26.58 -1.60 6.81
N THR A 201 -27.72 -2.13 6.37
CA THR A 201 -28.14 -3.49 6.68
C THR A 201 -27.72 -4.45 5.59
N VAL A 202 -27.35 -5.66 5.98
CA VAL A 202 -27.10 -6.78 5.07
C VAL A 202 -28.24 -7.77 5.22
N SER A 203 -28.95 -8.06 4.14
CA SER A 203 -30.08 -8.97 4.13
C SER A 203 -29.93 -10.09 3.10
N VAL A 204 -30.48 -11.26 3.42
CA VAL A 204 -30.54 -12.42 2.52
C VAL A 204 -31.98 -12.88 2.49
N GLU A 205 -32.55 -13.03 1.29
CA GLU A 205 -33.98 -13.34 1.13
C GLU A 205 -34.91 -12.38 1.91
N GLY A 206 -34.53 -11.10 1.98
CA GLY A 206 -35.28 -10.06 2.70
C GLY A 206 -35.23 -10.14 4.23
N ARG A 207 -34.36 -10.99 4.81
CA ARG A 207 -34.11 -11.04 6.25
C ARG A 207 -32.77 -10.42 6.58
N ASP A 208 -32.76 -9.46 7.51
CA ASP A 208 -31.54 -8.83 7.98
C ASP A 208 -30.69 -9.83 8.77
N ILE A 209 -29.41 -9.94 8.40
CA ILE A 209 -28.45 -10.89 8.98
C ILE A 209 -27.23 -10.21 9.60
N ALA A 210 -26.95 -8.96 9.22
CA ALA A 210 -25.86 -8.17 9.77
C ALA A 210 -26.10 -6.68 9.55
N GLU A 211 -25.37 -5.87 10.31
CA GLU A 211 -25.25 -4.43 10.09
C GLU A 211 -23.81 -4.09 9.74
N LEU A 212 -23.65 -3.09 8.87
CA LEU A 212 -22.39 -2.51 8.50
C LEU A 212 -22.32 -1.03 8.90
N SER A 213 -21.13 -0.53 9.14
CA SER A 213 -20.84 0.84 9.58
C SER A 213 -19.55 1.38 8.96
N GLY A 214 -19.26 2.66 9.24
CA GLY A 214 -18.01 3.32 8.84
C GLY A 214 -16.78 2.45 9.06
N GLY A 215 -15.95 2.31 8.03
CA GLY A 215 -14.78 1.45 8.02
C GLY A 215 -14.94 0.10 7.34
N GLU A 216 -16.11 -0.27 6.85
CA GLU A 216 -16.29 -1.56 6.21
C GLU A 216 -16.12 -1.52 4.69
N VAL A 217 -15.50 -2.59 4.18
CA VAL A 217 -15.39 -2.84 2.75
C VAL A 217 -16.54 -3.76 2.35
N VAL A 218 -17.23 -3.40 1.27
CA VAL A 218 -18.42 -4.08 0.77
C VAL A 218 -18.27 -4.35 -0.72
N GLY A 219 -18.72 -5.53 -1.15
CA GLY A 219 -18.59 -6.02 -2.53
C GLY A 219 -17.28 -6.77 -2.80
N GLU A 220 -16.41 -6.90 -1.79
CA GLU A 220 -15.12 -7.57 -1.89
C GLU A 220 -15.26 -9.05 -2.25
N MET A 221 -16.27 -9.74 -1.72
CA MET A 221 -16.52 -11.15 -2.02
C MET A 221 -16.83 -11.35 -3.51
N SER A 222 -17.85 -10.66 -4.03
CA SER A 222 -18.23 -10.72 -5.45
C SER A 222 -17.09 -10.28 -6.39
N PHE A 223 -16.26 -9.34 -5.93
CA PHE A 223 -15.06 -8.96 -6.64
C PHE A 223 -14.03 -10.10 -6.73
N LEU A 224 -13.72 -10.74 -5.59
CA LEU A 224 -12.72 -11.81 -5.49
C LEU A 224 -13.16 -13.12 -6.15
N THR A 225 -14.36 -13.59 -5.83
CA THR A 225 -14.90 -14.87 -6.29
C THR A 225 -15.46 -14.79 -7.70
N ARG A 226 -15.62 -13.57 -8.25
CA ARG A 226 -16.32 -13.28 -9.50
C ARG A 226 -17.75 -13.82 -9.52
N SER A 227 -18.36 -14.00 -8.35
CA SER A 227 -19.76 -14.43 -8.22
C SER A 227 -20.69 -13.24 -8.01
N LEU A 228 -21.98 -13.45 -8.29
CA LEU A 228 -23.01 -12.50 -7.92
C LEU A 228 -23.06 -12.33 -6.39
N PRO A 229 -23.48 -11.16 -5.87
CA PRO A 229 -23.68 -10.92 -4.46
C PRO A 229 -24.65 -11.93 -3.87
N ALA A 230 -24.28 -12.47 -2.71
CA ALA A 230 -25.08 -13.42 -1.95
C ALA A 230 -26.04 -12.74 -0.96
N ALA A 231 -26.01 -11.40 -0.87
CA ALA A 231 -26.81 -10.61 0.03
C ALA A 231 -27.06 -9.22 -0.56
N THR A 232 -28.17 -8.61 -0.13
CA THR A 232 -28.51 -7.22 -0.41
C THR A 232 -27.93 -6.31 0.68
N VAL A 233 -27.41 -5.15 0.30
CA VAL A 233 -26.89 -4.13 1.22
C VAL A 233 -27.65 -2.83 1.00
N THR A 234 -28.33 -2.34 2.04
CA THR A 234 -29.20 -1.16 1.97
C THR A 234 -28.82 -0.14 3.04
N ALA A 235 -28.78 1.14 2.69
CA ALA A 235 -28.48 2.22 3.62
C ALA A 235 -29.61 2.38 4.65
N VAL A 236 -29.27 2.43 5.94
CA VAL A 236 -30.23 2.68 7.03
C VAL A 236 -30.48 4.18 7.20
N ASN A 237 -29.45 4.99 6.96
CA ASN A 237 -29.48 6.44 7.02
C ASN A 237 -28.64 7.03 5.90
N ASP A 238 -28.71 8.35 5.73
CA ASP A 238 -27.84 9.06 4.79
C ASP A 238 -26.38 8.73 5.11
N SER A 239 -25.69 8.19 4.13
CA SER A 239 -24.40 7.54 4.26
C SER A 239 -23.43 8.01 3.18
N VAL A 240 -22.14 7.80 3.40
CA VAL A 240 -21.08 8.16 2.45
C VAL A 240 -20.21 6.95 2.18
N VAL A 241 -20.01 6.64 0.91
CA VAL A 241 -19.11 5.56 0.48
C VAL A 241 -18.06 6.08 -0.49
N TRP A 242 -16.86 5.49 -0.45
CA TRP A 242 -15.88 5.61 -1.50
C TRP A 242 -16.04 4.43 -2.45
N SER A 243 -16.25 4.69 -3.73
CA SER A 243 -16.43 3.66 -4.75
C SER A 243 -15.21 3.58 -5.66
N ILE A 244 -14.73 2.36 -5.91
CA ILE A 244 -13.64 2.08 -6.84
C ILE A 244 -14.21 1.18 -7.95
N CYS A 245 -14.14 1.65 -9.19
CA CYS A 245 -14.66 0.91 -10.34
C CYS A 245 -14.01 -0.47 -10.43
N ARG A 246 -14.83 -1.50 -10.58
CA ARG A 246 -14.42 -2.90 -10.69
C ARG A 246 -13.46 -3.11 -11.85
N GLN A 247 -13.72 -2.49 -12.99
CA GLN A 247 -12.87 -2.62 -14.18
C GLN A 247 -11.47 -2.04 -13.90
N GLN A 248 -11.39 -0.80 -13.42
CA GLN A 248 -10.11 -0.14 -13.10
C GLN A 248 -9.33 -0.91 -12.04
N LEU A 249 -10.01 -1.43 -11.01
CA LEU A 249 -9.38 -2.25 -9.98
C LEU A 249 -8.85 -3.57 -10.55
N GLN A 250 -9.62 -4.25 -11.42
CA GLN A 250 -9.16 -5.47 -12.07
C GLN A 250 -7.96 -5.24 -12.99
N GLU A 251 -7.96 -4.16 -13.77
CA GLU A 251 -6.82 -3.76 -14.60
C GLU A 251 -5.58 -3.52 -13.74
N LYS A 252 -5.70 -2.76 -12.64
CA LYS A 252 -4.60 -2.49 -11.73
C LYS A 252 -4.05 -3.76 -11.07
N LEU A 253 -4.92 -4.70 -10.66
CA LEU A 253 -4.51 -5.99 -10.10
C LEU A 253 -3.79 -6.88 -11.13
N GLN A 254 -4.14 -6.80 -12.41
CA GLN A 254 -3.50 -7.59 -13.46
C GLN A 254 -2.15 -7.00 -13.87
N GLN A 255 -2.04 -5.66 -13.89
CA GLN A 255 -0.84 -4.95 -14.36
C GLN A 255 0.21 -4.76 -13.27
N ASN A 256 -0.17 -4.80 -11.99
CA ASN A 256 0.73 -4.50 -10.88
C ASN A 256 0.68 -5.60 -9.82
N THR A 257 1.60 -6.56 -9.92
CA THR A 257 1.72 -7.72 -9.02
C THR A 257 1.91 -7.31 -7.56
N ASP A 258 2.62 -6.21 -7.32
CA ASP A 258 2.91 -5.68 -5.99
C ASP A 258 1.65 -5.14 -5.29
N PHE A 259 0.89 -4.31 -6.00
CA PHE A 259 -0.43 -3.86 -5.57
C PHE A 259 -1.35 -5.06 -5.35
N ALA A 260 -1.36 -6.03 -6.27
CA ALA A 260 -2.19 -7.21 -6.14
C ALA A 260 -1.87 -8.02 -4.89
N SER A 261 -0.60 -8.25 -4.59
CA SER A 261 -0.15 -8.94 -3.37
C SER A 261 -0.64 -8.24 -2.10
N ARG A 262 -0.41 -6.91 -2.00
CA ARG A 262 -0.85 -6.09 -0.86
C ARG A 262 -2.37 -6.05 -0.74
N PHE A 263 -3.08 -5.88 -1.85
CA PHE A 263 -4.54 -5.84 -1.89
C PHE A 263 -5.16 -7.18 -1.48
N TYR A 264 -4.68 -8.32 -2.00
CA TYR A 264 -5.21 -9.63 -1.62
C TYR A 264 -4.91 -9.99 -0.16
N LYS A 265 -3.75 -9.57 0.36
CA LYS A 265 -3.43 -9.67 1.79
C LYS A 265 -4.41 -8.85 2.63
N ALA A 266 -4.65 -7.60 2.25
CA ALA A 266 -5.62 -6.72 2.90
C ALA A 266 -7.03 -7.34 2.95
N ILE A 267 -7.56 -7.82 1.81
CA ILE A 267 -8.90 -8.44 1.80
C ILE A 267 -8.93 -9.72 2.65
N SER A 268 -7.86 -10.51 2.64
CA SER A 268 -7.77 -11.72 3.46
C SER A 268 -7.82 -11.40 4.96
N LEU A 269 -7.19 -10.30 5.39
CA LEU A 269 -7.28 -9.82 6.78
C LEU A 269 -8.71 -9.37 7.14
N ILE A 270 -9.38 -8.63 6.24
CA ILE A 270 -10.78 -8.20 6.44
C ILE A 270 -11.72 -9.40 6.56
N LEU A 271 -11.59 -10.37 5.66
CA LEU A 271 -12.42 -11.58 5.67
C LEU A 271 -12.15 -12.43 6.91
N THR A 272 -10.90 -12.51 7.36
CA THR A 272 -10.53 -13.20 8.60
C THR A 272 -11.16 -12.53 9.82
N ASP A 273 -11.08 -11.19 9.93
CA ASP A 273 -11.74 -10.43 11.00
C ASP A 273 -13.25 -10.66 11.01
N ARG A 274 -13.88 -10.67 9.83
CA ARG A 274 -15.32 -10.93 9.69
C ARG A 274 -15.71 -12.36 10.12
N LEU A 275 -14.94 -13.36 9.71
CA LEU A 275 -15.14 -14.77 10.12
C LEU A 275 -14.97 -14.94 11.63
N LEU A 276 -13.94 -14.33 12.20
CA LEU A 276 -13.69 -14.35 13.63
C LEU A 276 -14.83 -13.67 14.39
N GLY A 277 -15.26 -12.48 13.96
CA GLY A 277 -16.38 -11.75 14.58
C GLY A 277 -17.68 -12.56 14.64
N GLN A 278 -18.02 -13.30 13.57
CA GLN A 278 -19.17 -14.20 13.54
C GLN A 278 -19.01 -15.41 14.48
N SER A 279 -17.79 -15.94 14.64
CA SER A 279 -17.50 -17.03 15.57
C SER A 279 -17.65 -16.61 17.05
N TYR A 280 -17.22 -15.38 17.39
CA TYR A 280 -17.29 -14.86 18.76
C TYR A 280 -18.72 -14.60 19.25
N GLN A 281 -19.65 -14.18 18.38
CA GLN A 281 -21.06 -14.03 18.77
C GLN A 281 -21.72 -15.37 19.14
N ASN A 282 -21.24 -16.49 18.59
CA ASN A 282 -21.74 -17.82 18.86
C ASN A 282 -21.13 -18.50 20.10
N GLN A 283 -20.08 -17.93 20.71
CA GLN A 283 -19.36 -18.52 21.87
C GLN A 283 -19.17 -17.54 23.04
N ALA A 284 -20.20 -16.73 23.35
CA ALA A 284 -20.17 -15.71 24.40
C ALA A 284 -20.01 -16.20 25.85
N SER A 285 -19.33 -17.32 26.13
CA SER A 285 -19.04 -17.75 27.50
C SER A 285 -17.67 -18.35 27.79
N LYS A 286 -16.87 -18.76 26.79
CA LYS A 286 -15.56 -19.38 27.08
C LYS A 286 -14.61 -19.21 25.91
N ILE A 287 -13.79 -18.17 25.95
CA ILE A 287 -12.42 -18.08 25.41
C ILE A 287 -12.03 -16.60 25.59
N GLN A 288 -10.87 -16.36 26.20
CA GLN A 288 -10.27 -15.03 26.29
C GLN A 288 -10.35 -14.38 24.92
N SER A 289 -10.90 -13.16 24.88
CA SER A 289 -10.83 -12.25 23.74
C SER A 289 -9.53 -12.46 22.98
N LEU A 290 -9.57 -12.47 21.63
CA LEU A 290 -8.34 -12.24 20.85
C LEU A 290 -7.52 -11.18 21.58
N PRO A 291 -6.20 -11.41 21.82
CA PRO A 291 -5.38 -10.43 22.49
C PRO A 291 -5.71 -9.11 21.86
N ASN A 292 -6.04 -8.12 22.70
CA ASN A 292 -6.55 -6.83 22.29
C ASN A 292 -5.45 -6.17 21.45
N TYR A 293 -5.38 -6.56 20.17
CA TYR A 293 -4.29 -6.24 19.23
C TYR A 293 -4.31 -4.75 18.89
N TYR A 294 -5.36 -4.06 19.37
CA TYR A 294 -5.69 -2.66 19.22
C TYR A 294 -6.10 -2.04 20.56
N GLY A 295 -5.49 -2.51 21.65
CA GLY A 295 -5.54 -1.77 22.92
C GLY A 295 -4.99 -0.35 22.72
N SER A 296 -5.42 0.57 23.58
CA SER A 296 -5.01 1.97 23.70
C SER A 296 -3.53 2.16 24.08
N ASN A 297 -2.67 1.25 23.63
CA ASN A 297 -1.25 1.22 23.91
C ASN A 297 -0.59 2.38 23.16
N LYS A 298 -0.57 3.55 23.79
CA LYS A 298 0.18 4.76 23.36
C LYS A 298 1.70 4.57 23.50
N ASN A 299 2.17 3.32 23.46
CA ASN A 299 3.57 3.01 23.59
C ASN A 299 4.26 3.36 22.28
N ILE A 300 4.91 4.52 22.26
CA ILE A 300 5.71 5.02 21.14
C ILE A 300 6.91 4.13 20.78
N ASN A 301 7.20 3.10 21.59
CA ASN A 301 8.22 2.09 21.29
C ASN A 301 7.61 0.80 20.71
N ASP A 302 6.29 0.73 20.54
CA ASP A 302 5.59 -0.37 19.88
C ASP A 302 5.48 -0.04 18.37
N PRO A 303 6.16 -0.79 17.49
CA PRO A 303 6.06 -0.58 16.04
C PRO A 303 4.61 -0.65 15.54
N ALA A 304 3.75 -1.43 16.18
CA ALA A 304 2.34 -1.55 15.80
C ALA A 304 1.52 -0.30 16.11
N TYR A 305 1.88 0.50 17.12
CA TYR A 305 1.22 1.79 17.39
C TYR A 305 1.36 2.73 16.19
N TRP A 306 2.50 2.63 15.54
CA TRP A 306 2.94 3.58 14.57
C TRP A 306 2.53 3.21 13.14
N ASN A 307 2.52 1.92 12.80
CA ASN A 307 1.85 1.45 11.58
C ASN A 307 0.39 1.90 11.53
N ARG A 308 -0.31 1.85 12.68
CA ARG A 308 -1.69 2.36 12.80
C ARG A 308 -1.77 3.87 12.55
N TYR A 309 -0.79 4.65 13.00
CA TYR A 309 -0.75 6.09 12.76
C TYR A 309 -0.52 6.43 11.28
N ALA A 310 0.40 5.74 10.61
CA ALA A 310 0.62 5.90 9.17
C ALA A 310 -0.62 5.48 8.35
N ALA A 311 -1.26 4.37 8.73
CA ALA A 311 -2.52 3.95 8.12
C ALA A 311 -3.64 4.98 8.33
N GLN A 312 -3.69 5.63 9.50
CA GLN A 312 -4.63 6.72 9.75
C GLN A 312 -4.35 7.95 8.86
N GLN A 313 -3.09 8.34 8.66
CA GLN A 313 -2.76 9.47 7.78
C GLN A 313 -3.13 9.21 6.31
N LYS A 314 -2.92 7.97 5.85
CA LYS A 314 -3.35 7.52 4.52
C LYS A 314 -4.87 7.55 4.38
N LEU A 315 -5.59 7.07 5.40
CA LEU A 315 -7.05 7.12 5.45
C LEU A 315 -7.55 8.57 5.48
N ASP A 316 -6.96 9.43 6.29
CA ASP A 316 -7.30 10.85 6.35
C ASP A 316 -7.03 11.54 5.00
N SER A 317 -5.98 11.14 4.29
CA SER A 317 -5.69 11.62 2.93
C SER A 317 -6.73 11.13 1.94
N LEU A 318 -7.21 9.89 2.08
CA LEU A 318 -8.32 9.36 1.29
C LEU A 318 -9.60 10.16 1.55
N ILE A 319 -9.94 10.38 2.81
CA ILE A 319 -11.12 11.17 3.22
C ILE A 319 -11.00 12.65 2.80
N LYS A 320 -9.81 13.28 2.88
CA LYS A 320 -9.59 14.67 2.44
C LYS A 320 -9.55 14.82 0.93
N GLY A 321 -8.99 13.85 0.21
CA GLY A 321 -9.11 13.78 -1.24
C GLY A 321 -10.57 13.78 -1.70
N CYS A 322 -11.49 13.24 -0.87
CA CYS A 322 -12.92 13.29 -1.12
C CYS A 322 -13.55 14.69 -1.03
N SER A 323 -12.93 15.66 -0.32
CA SER A 323 -13.52 17.00 -0.14
C SER A 323 -13.02 18.04 -1.15
N ALA A 324 -11.99 17.72 -1.94
CA ALA A 324 -11.43 18.60 -2.96
C ALA A 324 -11.99 18.36 -4.37
N SER A 325 -12.80 17.31 -4.57
CA SER A 325 -13.40 16.92 -5.86
C SER A 325 -14.90 17.28 -5.99
N ALA A 326 -15.43 18.10 -5.07
CA ALA A 326 -16.79 18.64 -5.10
C ALA A 326 -16.87 19.98 -5.82
#